data_AF-A0A9D8XL99-F1
#
_entry.id   AF-A0A9D8XL99-F1
#
_cell.length_a   1.000
_cell.length_b   1.000
_cell.length_c   1.000
_cell.angle_alpha   90.00
_cell.angle_beta   90.00
_cell.angle_gamma   90.00
#
_symmetry.space_group_name_H-M   'P 1'
#
loop_
_entity.id
_entity.type
_entity.pdbx_description
1 polymer ?
#
loop_
_entity_poly.entity_id
_entity_poly.type
_entity_poly.pdbx_seq_one_letter_code
_entity_poly.pdbx_strand_id
1 'polypeptide(L)'
;MGNNGELLISGKDGVYRIKVSGRATFDCAPPLRDLAKTLASEKFDGIKIDLKACEWMDSTFMGVLAMLGLRAKAVGAPMEICAADEQNKSLLAGLGLKKLFIFTENALDEEDSSAEWQTGNQETVKMAEGAQTVLEAHKTLMDVDEENVQKFETVVNLVQQDIDRMNGDNQ
;
A
#
# COMPACT_ATOMS: atom_id res chain seq x y z
N MET A 1 -5.88 -23.28 -5.17
CA MET A 1 -4.68 -22.42 -5.00
C MET A 1 -5.12 -21.02 -5.37
N GLY A 2 -5.12 -20.08 -4.42
CA GLY A 2 -5.46 -18.70 -4.73
C GLY A 2 -4.37 -18.07 -5.58
N ASN A 3 -4.72 -17.22 -6.54
CA ASN A 3 -3.72 -16.42 -7.23
C ASN A 3 -3.09 -15.45 -6.21
N ASN A 4 -1.77 -15.58 -6.01
CA ASN A 4 -0.99 -14.56 -5.31
C ASN A 4 -1.07 -13.26 -6.11
N GLY A 5 -1.13 -12.13 -5.40
CA GLY A 5 -1.21 -10.84 -6.06
C GLY A 5 0.07 -10.49 -6.80
N GLU A 6 -0.07 -9.81 -7.93
CA GLU A 6 1.03 -9.21 -8.68
C GLU A 6 0.87 -7.68 -8.68
N LEU A 7 2.01 -6.99 -8.68
CA LEU A 7 2.06 -5.55 -8.66
C LEU A 7 3.00 -5.05 -9.77
N LEU A 8 2.51 -4.18 -10.64
CA LEU A 8 3.31 -3.51 -11.67
C LEU A 8 3.42 -2.02 -11.33
N ILE A 9 4.63 -1.45 -11.43
CA ILE A 9 4.89 -0.05 -11.15
C ILE A 9 5.48 0.61 -12.39
N SER A 10 5.05 1.83 -12.69
CA SER A 10 5.66 2.71 -13.69
C SER A 10 5.77 4.12 -13.14
N GLY A 11 6.96 4.72 -13.20
CA GLY A 11 7.19 6.12 -12.82
C GLY A 11 7.64 6.90 -14.04
N LYS A 12 6.87 7.92 -14.45
CA LYS A 12 7.20 8.76 -15.61
C LYS A 12 6.67 10.16 -15.41
N ASP A 13 7.51 11.16 -15.69
CA ASP A 13 7.17 12.59 -15.63
C ASP A 13 6.54 13.00 -14.28
N GLY A 14 7.11 12.51 -13.17
CA GLY A 14 6.62 12.81 -11.82
C GLY A 14 5.33 12.09 -11.42
N VAL A 15 4.72 11.29 -12.30
CA VAL A 15 3.50 10.53 -12.02
C VAL A 15 3.82 9.05 -11.89
N TYR A 16 3.43 8.47 -10.76
CA TYR A 16 3.58 7.04 -10.48
C TYR A 16 2.27 6.31 -10.73
N ARG A 17 2.35 5.23 -11.49
CA ARG A 17 1.23 4.38 -11.88
C ARG A 17 1.47 2.98 -11.32
N ILE A 18 0.45 2.41 -10.71
CA ILE A 18 0.55 1.11 -10.04
C ILE A 18 -0.64 0.27 -10.51
N LYS A 19 -0.40 -0.98 -10.91
CA LYS A 19 -1.46 -1.94 -11.19
C LYS A 19 -1.38 -3.08 -10.19
N VAL A 20 -2.52 -3.45 -9.64
CA VAL A 20 -2.66 -4.54 -8.69
C VAL A 20 -3.60 -5.59 -9.29
N SER A 21 -3.12 -6.83 -9.36
CA SER A 21 -3.93 -7.98 -9.80
C SER A 21 -3.92 -9.08 -8.75
N GLY A 22 -5.00 -9.86 -8.66
CA GLY A 22 -5.14 -10.94 -7.67
C GLY A 22 -5.33 -10.40 -6.25
N ARG A 23 -4.82 -11.13 -5.25
CA ARG A 23 -4.97 -10.77 -3.84
C ARG A 23 -3.80 -9.95 -3.35
N ALA A 24 -4.07 -8.71 -2.95
CA ALA A 24 -3.07 -7.81 -2.42
C ALA A 24 -2.83 -8.07 -0.92
N THR A 25 -1.94 -9.01 -0.61
CA THR A 25 -1.58 -9.40 0.76
C THR A 25 -0.24 -8.84 1.20
N PHE A 26 0.17 -9.12 2.43
CA PHE A 26 1.53 -8.89 2.93
C PHE A 26 2.63 -9.30 1.93
N ASP A 27 2.47 -10.43 1.22
CA ASP A 27 3.48 -10.93 0.28
C ASP A 27 3.67 -10.02 -0.96
N CYS A 28 2.65 -9.23 -1.33
CA CYS A 28 2.72 -8.28 -2.44
C CYS A 28 3.01 -6.84 -2.00
N ALA A 29 3.02 -6.57 -0.69
CA ALA A 29 3.31 -5.26 -0.13
C ALA A 29 4.76 -4.76 -0.31
N PRO A 30 5.82 -5.60 -0.42
CA PRO A 30 7.20 -5.10 -0.42
C PRO A 30 7.53 -4.11 -1.55
N PRO A 31 7.17 -4.37 -2.82
CA PRO A 31 7.40 -3.38 -3.89
C PRO A 31 6.69 -2.05 -3.64
N LEU A 32 5.48 -2.09 -3.10
CA LEU A 32 4.72 -0.88 -2.76
C LEU A 32 5.36 -0.11 -1.60
N ARG A 33 5.87 -0.84 -0.61
CA ARG A 33 6.59 -0.25 0.53
C ARG A 33 7.89 0.41 0.08
N ASP A 34 8.64 -0.23 -0.79
CA ASP A 34 9.91 0.32 -1.27
C ASP A 34 9.68 1.57 -2.13
N LEU A 35 8.59 1.60 -2.89
CA LEU A 35 8.10 2.83 -3.53
C LEU A 35 7.75 3.90 -2.46
N ALA A 36 6.99 3.55 -1.41
CA ALA A 36 6.64 4.50 -0.35
C ALA A 36 7.87 5.10 0.34
N LYS A 37 8.91 4.27 0.60
CA LYS A 37 10.19 4.72 1.16
C LYS A 37 10.93 5.66 0.22
N THR A 38 10.95 5.35 -1.09
CA THR A 38 11.55 6.21 -2.11
C THR A 38 10.85 7.58 -2.14
N LEU A 39 9.52 7.57 -2.20
CA LEU A 39 8.70 8.78 -2.26
C LEU A 39 8.65 9.58 -0.96
N ALA A 40 9.06 9.02 0.17
CA ALA A 40 9.01 9.68 1.48
C ALA A 40 9.76 11.02 1.50
N SER A 41 10.82 11.16 0.69
CA SER A 41 11.65 12.37 0.62
C SER A 41 11.60 13.09 -0.74
N GLU A 42 10.89 12.54 -1.71
CA GLU A 42 10.82 13.09 -3.07
C GLU A 42 9.55 13.89 -3.31
N LYS A 43 9.61 14.88 -4.22
CA LYS A 43 8.42 15.51 -4.76
C LYS A 43 7.98 14.74 -6.00
N PHE A 44 6.67 14.62 -6.17
CA PHE A 44 6.03 13.98 -7.31
C PHE A 44 4.71 14.68 -7.60
N ASP A 45 4.18 14.48 -8.79
CA ASP A 45 3.02 15.18 -9.32
C ASP A 45 1.72 14.40 -9.17
N GLY A 46 1.79 13.07 -8.95
CA GLY A 46 0.62 12.26 -8.64
C GLY A 46 0.92 10.78 -8.52
N ILE A 47 -0.04 10.06 -7.94
CA ILE A 47 -0.05 8.59 -7.88
C ILE A 47 -1.38 8.11 -8.42
N LYS A 48 -1.38 7.11 -9.30
CA LYS A 48 -2.59 6.41 -9.74
C LYS A 48 -2.46 4.91 -9.51
N ILE A 49 -3.50 4.29 -8.99
CA ILE A 49 -3.51 2.87 -8.63
C ILE A 49 -4.72 2.19 -9.25
N ASP A 50 -4.47 1.28 -10.17
CA ASP A 50 -5.47 0.45 -10.83
C ASP A 50 -5.76 -0.80 -10.01
N LEU A 51 -7.02 -0.93 -9.59
CA LEU A 51 -7.54 -2.06 -8.84
C LEU A 51 -8.51 -2.92 -9.66
N LYS A 52 -8.58 -2.75 -11.00
CA LYS A 52 -9.51 -3.47 -11.89
C LYS A 52 -9.42 -4.98 -11.74
N ALA A 53 -8.22 -5.51 -11.55
CA ALA A 53 -7.94 -6.93 -11.41
C ALA A 53 -7.66 -7.33 -9.95
N CYS A 54 -7.84 -6.43 -8.99
CA CYS A 54 -7.59 -6.69 -7.57
C CYS A 54 -8.83 -7.35 -6.94
N GLU A 55 -8.68 -8.58 -6.47
CA GLU A 55 -9.78 -9.37 -5.90
C GLU A 55 -10.05 -9.01 -4.42
N TRP A 56 -9.00 -8.65 -3.69
CA TRP A 56 -9.05 -8.42 -2.25
C TRP A 56 -7.74 -7.78 -1.74
N MET A 57 -7.81 -7.05 -0.62
CA MET A 57 -6.65 -6.46 0.06
C MET A 57 -6.65 -6.76 1.56
N ASP A 58 -5.48 -7.03 2.14
CA ASP A 58 -5.33 -7.08 3.62
C ASP A 58 -4.99 -5.72 4.24
N SER A 59 -4.98 -5.67 5.57
CA SER A 59 -4.63 -4.47 6.34
C SER A 59 -3.19 -4.03 6.12
N THR A 60 -2.25 -4.95 5.85
CA THR A 60 -0.85 -4.59 5.59
C THR A 60 -0.75 -3.80 4.29
N PHE A 61 -1.33 -4.33 3.21
CA PHE A 61 -1.33 -3.66 1.92
C PHE A 61 -2.05 -2.31 1.99
N MET A 62 -3.23 -2.27 2.61
CA MET A 62 -3.98 -1.02 2.80
C MET A 62 -3.24 -0.02 3.70
N GLY A 63 -2.45 -0.48 4.67
CA GLY A 63 -1.62 0.40 5.49
C GLY A 63 -0.46 1.02 4.71
N VAL A 64 0.20 0.26 3.83
CA VAL A 64 1.21 0.82 2.91
C VAL A 64 0.58 1.78 1.90
N LEU A 65 -0.61 1.46 1.39
CA LEU A 65 -1.41 2.37 0.56
C LEU A 65 -1.72 3.68 1.28
N ALA A 66 -2.07 3.59 2.57
CA ALA A 66 -2.31 4.75 3.42
C ALA A 66 -1.05 5.62 3.57
N MET A 67 0.14 5.01 3.71
CA MET A 67 1.41 5.76 3.77
C MET A 67 1.61 6.60 2.51
N LEU A 68 1.38 6.02 1.33
CA LEU A 68 1.44 6.75 0.06
C LEU A 68 0.40 7.88 0.00
N GLY A 69 -0.83 7.63 0.45
CA GLY A 69 -1.89 8.65 0.49
C GLY A 69 -1.56 9.83 1.40
N LEU A 70 -1.03 9.55 2.60
CA LEU A 70 -0.57 10.58 3.53
C LEU A 70 0.61 11.36 2.93
N ARG A 71 1.54 10.67 2.28
CA ARG A 71 2.69 11.31 1.62
C ARG A 71 2.25 12.20 0.45
N ALA A 72 1.35 11.73 -0.41
CA ALA A 72 0.79 12.48 -1.52
C ALA A 72 0.10 13.76 -1.02
N LYS A 73 -0.73 13.64 0.02
CA LYS A 73 -1.35 14.79 0.69
C LYS A 73 -0.31 15.78 1.24
N ALA A 74 0.78 15.31 1.84
CA ALA A 74 1.82 16.17 2.39
C ALA A 74 2.59 16.97 1.32
N VAL A 75 2.74 16.44 0.10
CA VAL A 75 3.36 17.17 -1.02
C VAL A 75 2.36 17.94 -1.88
N GLY A 76 1.07 17.81 -1.61
CA GLY A 76 0.00 18.42 -2.41
C GLY A 76 -0.23 17.72 -3.75
N ALA A 77 0.17 16.46 -3.90
CA ALA A 77 -0.07 15.65 -5.08
C ALA A 77 -1.36 14.81 -4.93
N PRO A 78 -2.18 14.68 -5.97
CA PRO A 78 -3.33 13.78 -5.96
C PRO A 78 -2.91 12.31 -5.91
N MET A 79 -3.75 11.50 -5.28
CA MET A 79 -3.66 10.04 -5.35
C MET A 79 -5.00 9.49 -5.81
N GLU A 80 -5.00 8.79 -6.94
CA GLU A 80 -6.19 8.23 -7.59
C GLU A 80 -6.26 6.70 -7.42
N ILE A 81 -7.45 6.21 -7.11
CA ILE A 81 -7.80 4.79 -7.09
C ILE A 81 -8.73 4.54 -8.28
N CYS A 82 -8.22 3.82 -9.27
CA CYS A 82 -8.82 3.57 -10.57
C CYS A 82 -9.49 2.19 -10.59
N ALA A 83 -10.69 2.12 -11.18
CA ALA A 83 -11.43 0.87 -11.46
C ALA A 83 -11.58 -0.08 -10.25
N ALA A 84 -11.67 0.47 -9.04
CA ALA A 84 -11.91 -0.33 -7.83
C ALA A 84 -13.37 -0.81 -7.78
N ASP A 85 -13.56 -2.09 -7.49
CA ASP A 85 -14.87 -2.66 -7.24
C ASP A 85 -15.46 -2.21 -5.89
N GLU A 86 -16.75 -2.49 -5.68
CA GLU A 86 -17.46 -2.07 -4.46
C GLU A 86 -16.90 -2.74 -3.19
N GLN A 87 -16.37 -3.96 -3.30
CA GLN A 87 -15.74 -4.66 -2.19
C GLN A 87 -14.49 -3.93 -1.72
N ASN A 88 -13.58 -3.60 -2.63
CA ASN A 88 -12.35 -2.87 -2.32
C ASN A 88 -12.64 -1.44 -1.87
N LYS A 89 -13.59 -0.75 -2.50
CA LYS A 89 -14.07 0.58 -2.04
C LYS A 89 -14.58 0.51 -0.59
N SER A 90 -15.34 -0.53 -0.25
CA SER A 90 -15.86 -0.75 1.11
C SER A 90 -14.75 -1.01 2.12
N LEU A 91 -13.76 -1.85 1.78
CA LEU A 91 -12.58 -2.09 2.63
C LEU A 91 -11.81 -0.80 2.93
N LEU A 92 -11.54 0.02 1.90
CA LEU A 92 -10.84 1.30 2.06
C LEU A 92 -11.68 2.30 2.87
N ALA A 93 -12.99 2.34 2.66
CA ALA A 93 -13.90 3.19 3.43
C ALA A 93 -13.96 2.79 4.91
N GLY A 94 -14.01 1.48 5.20
CA GLY A 94 -14.07 0.95 6.57
C GLY A 94 -12.80 1.19 7.41
N LEU A 95 -11.70 1.61 6.78
CA LEU A 95 -10.46 2.04 7.42
C LEU A 95 -10.28 3.56 7.43
N GLY A 96 -11.27 4.33 6.97
CA GLY A 96 -11.20 5.79 6.91
C GLY A 96 -10.30 6.32 5.77
N LEU A 97 -9.85 5.46 4.85
CA LEU A 97 -8.89 5.83 3.80
C LEU A 97 -9.51 6.59 2.63
N LYS A 98 -10.85 6.56 2.50
CA LYS A 98 -11.57 7.24 1.42
C LYS A 98 -11.22 8.74 1.32
N LYS A 99 -10.84 9.38 2.43
CA LYS A 99 -10.44 10.81 2.49
C LYS A 99 -9.04 11.10 1.93
N LEU A 100 -8.24 10.08 1.65
CA LEU A 100 -6.89 10.20 1.10
C LEU A 100 -6.86 10.06 -0.42
N PHE A 101 -7.92 9.54 -1.03
CA PHE A 101 -7.92 9.12 -2.42
C PHE A 101 -9.05 9.76 -3.23
N ILE A 102 -8.79 9.97 -4.51
CA ILE A 102 -9.81 10.28 -5.52
C ILE A 102 -10.17 8.96 -6.21
N PHE A 103 -11.45 8.62 -6.27
CA PHE A 103 -11.90 7.39 -6.92
C PHE A 103 -12.35 7.66 -8.35
N THR A 104 -11.88 6.86 -9.29
CA THR A 104 -12.26 6.92 -10.70
C THR A 104 -12.68 5.54 -11.20
N GLU A 105 -13.65 5.49 -12.12
CA GLU A 105 -14.16 4.23 -12.68
C GLU A 105 -13.29 3.71 -13.84
N ASN A 106 -12.47 4.58 -14.44
CA ASN A 106 -11.64 4.23 -15.58
C ASN A 106 -10.36 3.50 -15.14
N ALA A 107 -9.94 2.52 -15.93
CA ALA A 107 -8.67 1.81 -15.73
C ALA A 107 -7.50 2.56 -16.37
N LEU A 108 -6.27 2.32 -15.91
CA LEU A 108 -5.08 2.99 -16.43
C LEU A 108 -4.75 2.62 -17.88
N ASP A 109 -5.18 1.44 -18.32
CA ASP A 109 -4.97 0.94 -19.68
C ASP A 109 -5.64 1.80 -20.76
N GLU A 110 -6.63 2.59 -20.37
CA GLU A 110 -7.36 3.48 -21.29
C GLU A 110 -6.63 4.81 -21.52
N GLU A 111 -5.62 5.14 -20.70
CA GLU A 111 -4.97 6.46 -20.72
C GLU A 111 -3.55 6.47 -21.30
N ASP A 112 -2.76 5.38 -21.20
CA ASP A 112 -1.32 5.48 -21.52
C ASP A 112 -0.65 4.17 -21.99
N SER A 113 -0.62 3.97 -23.31
CA SER A 113 0.10 2.86 -23.95
C SER A 113 1.63 2.99 -23.93
N SER A 114 2.18 4.11 -23.43
CA SER A 114 3.61 4.42 -23.42
C SER A 114 4.31 4.16 -22.08
N ALA A 115 3.56 3.70 -21.07
CA ALA A 115 4.11 3.42 -19.74
C ALA A 115 5.02 2.19 -19.76
N GLU A 116 6.28 2.38 -19.33
CA GLU A 116 7.22 1.28 -19.10
C GLU A 116 6.91 0.67 -17.74
N TRP A 117 6.31 -0.52 -17.74
CA TRP A 117 5.93 -1.23 -16.52
C TRP A 117 7.07 -2.13 -16.03
N GLN A 118 7.34 -2.06 -14.74
CA GLN A 118 8.25 -2.96 -14.05
C GLN A 118 7.45 -3.83 -13.09
N THR A 119 7.67 -5.15 -13.14
CA THR A 119 7.13 -6.07 -12.12
C THR A 119 7.78 -5.76 -10.79
N GLY A 120 6.97 -5.50 -9.78
CA GLY A 120 7.44 -5.35 -8.41
C GLY A 120 8.11 -6.64 -7.96
N ASN A 121 9.40 -6.57 -7.63
CA ASN A 121 10.15 -7.75 -7.26
C ASN A 121 9.69 -8.23 -5.88
N GLN A 122 9.10 -9.43 -5.81
CA GLN A 122 8.81 -10.11 -4.54
C GLN A 122 10.11 -10.75 -4.03
N GLU A 123 11.11 -9.93 -3.71
CA GLU A 123 12.30 -10.44 -3.04
C GLU A 123 11.90 -11.04 -1.70
N THR A 124 12.62 -12.08 -1.28
CA THR A 124 12.43 -12.67 0.04
C THR A 124 12.79 -11.64 1.10
N VAL A 125 11.77 -10.97 1.64
CA VAL A 125 11.96 -9.98 2.70
C VAL A 125 12.46 -10.68 3.94
N LYS A 126 13.52 -10.14 4.56
CA LYS A 126 14.00 -10.67 5.84
C LYS A 126 12.86 -10.58 6.86
N MET A 127 12.72 -11.59 7.71
CA MET A 127 11.63 -11.64 8.72
C MET A 127 11.50 -10.34 9.52
N ALA A 128 12.62 -9.75 9.93
CA ALA A 128 12.65 -8.48 10.66
C ALA A 128 12.06 -7.30 9.84
N GLU A 129 12.43 -7.17 8.56
CA GLU A 129 11.90 -6.11 7.67
C GLU A 129 10.41 -6.32 7.37
N GLY A 130 9.98 -7.59 7.27
CA GLY A 130 8.58 -7.95 7.12
C GLY A 130 7.76 -7.52 8.34
N ALA A 131 8.22 -7.89 9.54
CA ALA A 131 7.58 -7.50 10.79
C ALA A 131 7.50 -5.97 10.95
N GLN A 132 8.57 -5.25 10.62
CA GLN A 132 8.56 -3.78 10.61
C GLN A 132 7.51 -3.22 9.65
N THR A 133 7.36 -3.82 8.46
CA THR A 133 6.36 -3.39 7.48
C THR A 133 4.94 -3.55 8.02
N VAL A 134 4.63 -4.70 8.63
CA VAL A 134 3.33 -4.94 9.26
C VAL A 134 3.08 -3.90 10.35
N LEU A 135 4.07 -3.66 11.21
CA LEU A 135 3.97 -2.71 12.30
C LEU A 135 3.68 -1.29 11.81
N GLU A 136 4.46 -0.81 10.85
CA GLU A 136 4.30 0.54 10.27
C GLU A 136 2.96 0.68 9.54
N ALA A 137 2.53 -0.33 8.80
CA ALA A 137 1.25 -0.36 8.10
C ALA A 137 0.07 -0.20 9.08
N HIS A 138 0.06 -0.98 10.16
CA HIS A 138 -1.03 -0.93 11.13
C HIS A 138 -1.02 0.37 11.94
N LYS A 139 0.16 0.86 12.35
CA LYS A 139 0.28 2.18 13.00
C LYS A 139 -0.23 3.30 12.10
N THR A 140 0.09 3.25 10.80
CA THR A 140 -0.43 4.23 9.82
C THR A 140 -1.96 4.20 9.76
N LEU A 141 -2.58 3.02 9.76
CA LEU A 141 -4.04 2.90 9.77
C LEU A 141 -4.65 3.47 11.06
N MET A 142 -3.99 3.29 12.20
CA MET A 142 -4.40 3.88 13.48
C MET A 142 -4.28 5.42 13.49
N ASP A 143 -3.24 5.96 12.84
CA ASP A 143 -3.05 7.40 12.70
C ASP A 143 -4.07 8.04 11.74
N VAL A 144 -4.50 7.28 10.73
CA VAL A 144 -5.55 7.74 9.79
C VAL A 144 -6.89 7.84 10.47
N ASP A 145 -7.27 6.87 11.29
CA ASP A 145 -8.59 6.79 11.92
C ASP A 145 -8.51 6.17 13.32
N GLU A 146 -8.98 6.91 14.33
CA GLU A 146 -8.94 6.48 15.74
C GLU A 146 -9.73 5.18 15.98
N GLU A 147 -10.76 4.90 15.17
CA GLU A 147 -11.50 3.63 15.27
C GLU A 147 -10.62 2.40 14.95
N ASN A 148 -9.53 2.60 14.20
CA ASN A 148 -8.59 1.54 13.89
C ASN A 148 -7.67 1.20 15.06
N VAL A 149 -7.54 2.07 16.07
CA VAL A 149 -6.73 1.81 17.29
C VAL A 149 -7.22 0.54 17.98
N GLN A 150 -8.52 0.47 18.27
CA GLN A 150 -9.10 -0.69 18.95
C GLN A 150 -9.02 -1.97 18.12
N LYS A 151 -9.02 -1.86 16.78
CA LYS A 151 -8.92 -3.00 15.85
C LYS A 151 -7.51 -3.58 15.79
N PHE A 152 -6.47 -2.73 15.86
CA PHE A 152 -5.10 -3.12 15.53
C PHE A 152 -4.09 -3.03 16.68
N GLU A 153 -4.46 -2.44 17.82
CA GLU A 153 -3.57 -2.31 19.00
C GLU A 153 -2.96 -3.65 19.40
N THR A 154 -3.76 -4.72 19.50
CA THR A 154 -3.26 -6.06 19.83
C THR A 154 -2.23 -6.56 18.82
N VAL A 155 -2.48 -6.37 17.52
CA VAL A 155 -1.56 -6.81 16.45
C VAL A 155 -0.26 -6.03 16.52
N VAL A 156 -0.33 -4.70 16.67
CA VAL A 156 0.83 -3.82 16.81
C VAL A 156 1.69 -4.20 18.02
N ASN A 157 1.06 -4.45 19.17
CA ASN A 157 1.77 -4.82 20.39
C ASN A 157 2.49 -6.18 20.26
N LEU A 158 1.84 -7.17 19.65
CA LEU A 158 2.44 -8.49 19.42
C LEU A 158 3.63 -8.40 18.45
N VAL A 159 3.45 -7.72 17.31
CA VAL A 159 4.51 -7.56 16.30
C VAL A 159 5.69 -6.77 16.86
N GLN A 160 5.44 -5.72 17.67
CA GLN A 160 6.50 -4.96 18.34
C GLN A 160 7.31 -5.84 19.30
N GLN A 161 6.65 -6.68 20.11
CA GLN A 161 7.34 -7.60 21.02
C GLN A 161 8.22 -8.61 20.26
N ASP A 162 7.74 -9.11 19.13
CA ASP A 162 8.52 -10.05 18.30
C ASP A 162 9.74 -9.36 17.67
N ILE A 163 9.60 -8.12 17.21
CA ILE A 163 10.75 -7.31 16.72
C ILE A 163 11.77 -7.10 17.85
N ASP A 164 11.32 -6.74 19.05
CA ASP A 164 12.21 -6.48 20.19
C ASP A 164 12.98 -7.74 20.60
N ARG A 165 12.33 -8.92 20.57
CA ARG A 165 12.99 -10.22 20.80
C ARG A 165 14.06 -10.52 19.75
N MET A 166 13.73 -10.34 18.47
CA MET A 166 14.69 -10.56 17.36
C MET A 166 15.91 -9.63 17.44
N ASN A 167 15.73 -8.41 17.96
CA ASN A 167 16.82 -7.46 18.15
C ASN A 167 17.63 -7.75 19.44
N GLY A 168 16.97 -8.22 20.49
CA GLY A 168 17.60 -8.58 21.77
C GLY A 168 18.41 -9.87 21.73
N ASP A 169 18.02 -10.84 20.87
CA ASP A 169 18.76 -12.10 20.68
C ASP A 169 20.01 -11.94 19.78
N ASN A 170 20.22 -10.75 19.19
CA ASN A 170 21.37 -10.41 18.34
C ASN A 170 22.47 -9.61 19.08
N GLN A 171 22.42 -9.53 20.42
CA GLN A 171 23.38 -8.80 21.25
C GLN A 171 24.07 -9.73 22.28
#